data_AF-W5MCV7-F1
#
_entry.id   AF-W5MCV7-F1
#
_cell.length_a   1.000
_cell.length_b   1.000
_cell.length_c   1.000
_cell.angle_alpha   90.00
_cell.angle_beta   90.00
_cell.angle_gamma   90.00
#
_symmetry.space_group_name_H-M   'P 1'
#
loop_
_entity.id
_entity.type
_entity.pdbx_description
1 polymer ?
#
loop_
_entity_poly.entity_id
_entity_poly.type
_entity_poly.pdbx_seq_one_letter_code
_entity_poly.pdbx_strand_id
1 'polypeptide(L)'
;RLKQTPRFLKVSKPLMEKKRRARINECLEQLKTLLENHYTNNIRKRKLEKADILELTVKHLRNLHSSINPLKHPEYQAGFRNCLNGVNQYLMRENSTGSIRLNMLKHLSSSMLAAGEPASCNSTADS
;
A
#
# COMPACT_ATOMS: atom_id res chain seq x y z
N ARG A 1 32.76 50.47 1.64
CA ARG A 1 32.49 49.05 1.28
C ARG A 1 32.59 48.20 2.56
N LEU A 2 31.52 48.12 3.35
CA LEU A 2 31.52 47.38 4.62
C LEU A 2 31.32 45.88 4.34
N LYS A 3 32.35 45.07 4.61
CA LYS A 3 32.28 43.61 4.53
C LYS A 3 31.48 43.09 5.74
N GLN A 4 30.20 42.77 5.55
CA GLN A 4 29.43 42.04 6.55
C GLN A 4 29.89 40.57 6.60
N THR A 5 30.35 40.13 7.76
CA THR A 5 30.78 38.75 8.04
C THR A 5 29.60 37.77 8.11
N PRO A 6 29.67 36.55 7.54
CA PRO A 6 28.55 35.61 7.46
C PRO A 6 28.44 34.75 8.74
N ARG A 7 28.16 35.38 9.89
CA ARG A 7 27.91 34.65 11.14
C ARG A 7 26.47 34.11 11.25
N PHE A 8 25.49 34.79 10.64
CA PHE A 8 24.08 34.38 10.67
C PHE A 8 23.79 33.11 9.86
N LEU A 9 24.42 32.93 8.68
CA LEU A 9 24.27 31.72 7.86
C LEU A 9 24.89 30.47 8.51
N LYS A 10 25.90 30.66 9.37
CA LYS A 10 26.57 29.57 10.11
C LYS A 10 25.80 29.07 11.32
N VAL A 11 24.91 29.88 11.90
CA VAL A 11 24.09 29.51 13.08
C VAL A 11 22.69 29.03 12.66
N SER A 12 22.12 29.59 11.59
CA SER A 12 20.82 29.14 11.08
C SER A 12 20.85 27.70 10.53
N LYS A 13 21.89 27.32 9.77
CA LYS A 13 22.06 25.96 9.23
C LYS A 13 22.09 24.85 10.31
N PRO A 14 22.90 24.94 11.39
CA PRO A 14 22.91 23.93 12.44
C PRO A 14 21.60 23.88 13.26
N LEU A 15 20.90 25.01 13.44
CA LEU A 15 19.59 25.04 14.09
C LEU A 15 18.52 24.35 13.23
N MET A 16 18.52 24.61 11.92
CA MET A 16 17.62 23.95 10.97
C MET A 16 17.88 22.45 10.90
N GLU A 17 19.16 22.03 10.93
CA GLU A 17 19.52 20.61 10.98
C GLU A 17 19.08 19.95 12.29
N LYS A 18 19.20 20.64 13.43
CA LYS A 18 18.68 20.16 14.71
C LYS A 18 17.17 19.94 14.65
N LYS A 19 16.41 20.89 14.07
CA LYS A 19 14.95 20.75 13.87
C LYS A 19 14.62 19.61 12.91
N ARG A 20 15.39 19.43 11.83
CA ARG A 20 15.23 18.29 10.90
C ARG A 20 15.43 16.95 11.62
N ARG A 21 16.52 16.81 12.39
CA ARG A 21 16.84 15.60 13.15
C ARG A 21 15.78 15.28 14.21
N ALA A 22 15.26 16.29 14.90
CA ALA A 22 14.17 16.12 15.86
C ALA A 22 12.93 15.51 15.18
N ARG A 23 12.50 16.08 14.04
CA ARG A 23 11.36 15.55 13.26
C ARG A 23 11.59 14.11 12.80
N ILE A 24 12.78 13.80 12.30
CA ILE A 24 13.11 12.42 11.85
C ILE A 24 13.00 11.43 13.02
N ASN A 25 13.56 11.78 14.17
CA ASN A 25 13.51 10.89 15.34
C ASN A 25 12.08 10.73 15.87
N GLU A 26 11.28 11.79 15.85
CA GLU A 26 9.85 11.73 16.22
C GLU A 26 9.08 10.76 15.30
N CYS A 27 9.26 10.87 13.98
CA CYS A 27 8.65 9.94 13.03
C CYS A 27 9.12 8.50 13.27
N LEU A 28 10.40 8.27 13.57
CA LEU A 28 10.91 6.93 13.86
C LEU A 28 10.28 6.32 15.12
N GLU A 29 10.03 7.11 16.17
CA GLU A 29 9.36 6.62 17.37
C GLU A 29 7.88 6.31 17.13
N GLN A 30 7.20 7.13 16.32
CA GLN A 30 5.83 6.85 15.88
C GLN A 30 5.76 5.54 15.08
N LEU A 31 6.66 5.35 14.12
CA LEU A 31 6.74 4.11 13.34
C LEU A 31 6.99 2.90 14.24
N LYS A 32 7.93 3.00 15.17
CA LYS A 32 8.21 1.94 16.15
C LYS A 32 6.97 1.58 16.96
N THR A 33 6.23 2.57 17.46
CA THR A 33 4.99 2.36 18.22
C THR A 33 3.92 1.63 17.39
N LEU A 34 3.75 2.04 16.13
CA LEU A 34 2.81 1.37 15.21
C LEU A 34 3.21 -0.09 14.95
N LEU A 35 4.50 -0.36 14.77
CA LEU A 35 5.03 -1.72 14.60
C LEU A 35 4.84 -2.57 15.86
N GLU A 36 5.10 -2.03 17.04
CA GLU A 36 4.90 -2.72 18.32
C GLU A 36 3.43 -3.11 18.58
N ASN A 37 2.50 -2.25 18.16
CA ASN A 37 1.06 -2.51 18.26
C ASN A 37 0.59 -3.59 17.27
N HIS A 38 1.10 -3.56 16.04
CA HIS A 38 0.67 -4.47 14.98
C HIS A 38 1.33 -5.86 15.07
N TYR A 39 2.59 -5.93 15.49
CA TYR A 39 3.34 -7.19 15.56
C TYR A 39 3.29 -7.83 16.96
N THR A 40 3.51 -9.15 17.01
CA THR A 40 3.40 -9.95 18.24
C THR A 40 4.39 -9.52 19.34
N ASN A 41 4.16 -10.02 20.55
CA ASN A 41 4.96 -9.73 21.76
C ASN A 41 6.49 -9.87 21.60
N ASN A 42 6.97 -10.60 20.58
CA ASN A 42 8.39 -10.73 20.27
C ASN A 42 9.03 -9.42 19.77
N ILE A 43 8.29 -8.60 19.01
CA ILE A 43 8.78 -7.31 18.54
C ILE A 43 8.75 -6.28 19.68
N ARG A 44 7.71 -6.29 20.53
CA ARG A 44 7.61 -5.42 21.72
C ARG A 44 8.74 -5.61 22.74
N LYS A 45 9.33 -6.81 22.82
CA LYS A 45 10.41 -7.12 23.78
C LYS A 45 11.81 -6.91 23.20
N ARG A 46 11.93 -6.71 21.88
CA ARG A 46 13.23 -6.53 21.20
C ARG A 46 13.51 -5.04 21.04
N LYS A 47 14.74 -4.63 21.36
CA LYS A 47 15.24 -3.30 21.01
C LYS A 47 15.35 -3.22 19.48
N LEU A 48 14.46 -2.48 18.84
CA LEU A 48 14.48 -2.25 17.40
C LEU A 48 15.55 -1.22 17.04
N GLU A 49 16.44 -1.56 16.12
CA GLU A 49 17.39 -0.61 15.56
C GLU A 49 16.73 0.28 14.51
N LYS A 50 17.37 1.39 14.13
CA LYS A 50 16.81 2.30 13.12
C LYS A 50 16.60 1.63 11.77
N ALA A 51 17.47 0.70 11.39
CA ALA A 51 17.33 -0.08 10.17
C ALA A 51 16.11 -1.02 10.26
N ASP A 52 15.97 -1.75 11.38
CA ASP A 52 14.83 -2.64 11.63
C ASP A 52 13.49 -1.90 11.56
N ILE A 53 13.40 -0.71 12.18
CA ILE A 53 12.18 0.12 12.15
C ILE A 53 11.80 0.44 10.70
N LEU A 54 12.75 0.85 9.87
CA LEU A 54 12.50 1.18 8.47
C LEU A 54 12.12 -0.05 7.64
N GLU A 55 12.83 -1.15 7.80
CA GLU A 55 12.56 -2.40 7.07
C GLU A 55 11.18 -2.97 7.41
N LEU A 56 10.87 -3.09 8.71
CA LEU A 56 9.58 -3.58 9.16
C LEU A 56 8.43 -2.66 8.75
N THR A 57 8.65 -1.34 8.72
CA THR A 57 7.67 -0.38 8.21
C THR A 57 7.39 -0.63 6.73
N VAL A 58 8.42 -0.78 5.89
CA VAL A 58 8.25 -1.08 4.46
C VAL A 58 7.50 -2.40 4.27
N LYS A 59 7.87 -3.43 5.02
CA LYS A 59 7.17 -4.73 4.99
C LYS A 59 5.70 -4.59 5.41
N HIS A 60 5.42 -3.82 6.46
CA HIS A 60 4.06 -3.55 6.90
C HIS A 60 3.24 -2.81 5.84
N LEU A 61 3.80 -1.77 5.20
CA LEU A 61 3.14 -1.04 4.11
C LEU A 61 2.89 -1.93 2.89
N ARG A 62 3.81 -2.83 2.54
CA ARG A 62 3.61 -3.82 1.48
C ARG A 62 2.47 -4.76 1.82
N ASN A 63 2.40 -5.24 3.05
CA ASN A 63 1.30 -6.10 3.51
C ASN A 63 -0.04 -5.36 3.49
N LEU A 64 -0.08 -4.10 3.94
CA LEU A 64 -1.28 -3.26 3.85
C LEU A 64 -1.71 -3.04 2.40
N HIS A 65 -0.77 -2.78 1.49
CA HIS A 65 -1.11 -2.61 0.09
C HIS A 65 -1.62 -3.93 -0.55
N SER A 66 -1.12 -5.08 -0.10
CA SER A 66 -1.66 -6.38 -0.51
C SER A 66 -3.07 -6.62 0.06
N SER A 67 -3.37 -6.18 1.28
CA SER A 67 -4.71 -6.35 1.89
C SER A 67 -5.74 -5.37 1.35
N ILE A 68 -5.35 -4.15 0.96
CA ILE A 68 -6.23 -3.13 0.38
C ILE A 68 -6.73 -3.55 -1.01
N ASN A 69 -6.02 -4.44 -1.70
CA ASN A 69 -6.47 -5.02 -2.96
C ASN A 69 -7.14 -6.38 -2.70
N PRO A 70 -8.48 -6.45 -2.49
CA PRO A 70 -9.18 -7.73 -2.27
C PRO A 70 -8.91 -8.73 -3.39
N LEU A 71 -8.60 -8.25 -4.60
CA LEU A 71 -8.25 -9.08 -5.76
C LEU A 71 -6.91 -9.80 -5.66
N LYS A 72 -6.03 -9.38 -4.75
CA LYS A 72 -4.77 -10.07 -4.45
C LYS A 72 -4.92 -11.06 -3.29
N HIS A 73 -6.08 -11.08 -2.63
CA HIS A 73 -6.35 -12.02 -1.55
C HIS A 73 -6.69 -13.40 -2.14
N PRO A 74 -5.93 -14.46 -1.83
CA PRO A 74 -6.14 -15.78 -2.43
C PRO A 74 -7.53 -16.34 -2.15
N GLU A 75 -8.10 -16.07 -0.97
CA GLU A 75 -9.44 -16.47 -0.56
C GLU A 75 -10.53 -15.74 -1.38
N TYR A 76 -10.35 -14.46 -1.68
CA TYR A 76 -11.26 -13.72 -2.57
C TYR A 76 -11.19 -14.27 -4.00
N GLN A 77 -9.98 -14.52 -4.52
CA GLN A 77 -9.80 -15.13 -5.84
C GLN A 77 -10.46 -16.51 -5.93
N ALA A 78 -10.29 -17.34 -4.89
CA ALA A 78 -10.94 -18.65 -4.80
C ALA A 78 -12.47 -18.53 -4.77
N GLY A 79 -13.01 -17.62 -3.95
CA GLY A 79 -14.45 -17.35 -3.89
C GLY A 79 -15.03 -16.85 -5.22
N PHE A 80 -14.32 -15.96 -5.90
CA PHE A 80 -14.70 -15.46 -7.22
C PHE A 80 -14.70 -16.58 -8.29
N ARG A 81 -13.70 -17.45 -8.28
CA ARG A 81 -13.64 -18.63 -9.17
C ARG A 81 -14.80 -19.60 -8.89
N ASN A 82 -15.14 -19.82 -7.62
CA ASN A 82 -16.29 -20.63 -7.25
C ASN A 82 -17.60 -20.02 -7.76
N CYS A 83 -17.77 -18.71 -7.61
CA CYS A 83 -18.92 -17.98 -8.16
C CYS A 83 -19.00 -18.10 -9.69
N LEU A 84 -17.89 -17.85 -10.40
CA LEU A 84 -17.79 -18.05 -11.86
C LEU A 84 -18.19 -19.46 -12.28
N ASN A 85 -17.75 -20.48 -11.55
CA ASN A 85 -18.12 -21.86 -11.84
C ASN A 85 -19.62 -22.11 -11.61
N GLY A 86 -20.20 -21.52 -10.57
CA GLY A 86 -21.65 -21.55 -10.31
C GLY A 86 -22.44 -20.89 -11.44
N VAL A 87 -22.01 -19.72 -11.91
CA VAL A 87 -22.60 -19.03 -13.06
C VAL A 87 -22.51 -19.89 -14.33
N ASN A 88 -21.35 -20.50 -14.59
CA ASN A 88 -21.18 -21.40 -15.72
C ASN A 88 -22.13 -22.61 -15.66
N GLN A 89 -22.29 -23.23 -14.48
CA GLN A 89 -23.22 -24.35 -14.30
C GLN A 89 -24.69 -23.94 -14.46
N TYR A 90 -25.08 -22.79 -13.91
CA TYR A 90 -26.43 -22.26 -14.08
C TYR A 90 -26.75 -22.01 -15.56
N LEU A 91 -25.83 -21.36 -16.29
CA LEU A 91 -25.98 -21.09 -17.72
C LEU A 91 -26.02 -22.37 -18.58
N MET A 92 -25.29 -23.42 -18.17
CA MET A 92 -25.38 -24.75 -18.77
C MET A 92 -26.76 -25.39 -18.55
N ARG A 93 -27.33 -25.23 -17.35
CA ARG A 93 -28.65 -25.77 -17.00
C ARG A 93 -29.79 -25.08 -17.74
N GLU A 94 -29.69 -23.77 -17.94
CA GLU A 94 -30.68 -22.95 -18.64
C GLU A 94 -30.65 -23.10 -20.19
N ASN A 95 -29.76 -23.94 -20.75
CA ASN A 95 -29.55 -24.05 -22.20
C ASN A 95 -29.28 -22.68 -22.88
N SER A 96 -28.60 -21.78 -22.17
CA SER A 96 -28.20 -20.49 -22.74
C SER A 96 -27.31 -20.70 -23.97
N THR A 97 -27.43 -19.80 -24.96
CA THR A 97 -26.64 -19.93 -26.19
C THR A 97 -25.15 -19.86 -25.86
N GLY A 98 -24.36 -20.71 -26.53
CA GLY A 98 -22.92 -20.84 -26.25
C GLY A 98 -22.15 -19.50 -26.34
N SER A 99 -22.60 -18.58 -27.20
CA SER A 99 -22.05 -17.23 -27.33
C SER A 99 -22.33 -16.34 -26.13
N ILE A 100 -23.56 -16.33 -25.58
CA ILE A 100 -23.91 -15.55 -24.38
C ILE A 100 -23.09 -16.02 -23.19
N ARG A 101 -22.97 -17.34 -23.02
CA ARG A 101 -22.18 -17.93 -21.94
C ARG A 101 -20.70 -17.55 -22.05
N LEU A 102 -20.09 -17.72 -23.22
CA LEU A 102 -18.69 -17.38 -23.43
C LEU A 102 -18.42 -15.88 -23.21
N ASN A 103 -19.31 -15.02 -23.69
CA ASN A 103 -19.19 -13.57 -23.52
C ASN A 103 -19.30 -13.16 -22.05
N MET A 104 -20.26 -13.72 -21.30
CA MET A 104 -20.40 -13.46 -19.86
C MET A 104 -19.16 -13.92 -19.09
N LEU A 105 -18.70 -15.14 -19.30
CA LEU A 105 -17.52 -15.67 -18.59
C LEU A 105 -16.25 -14.88 -18.92
N LYS A 106 -16.08 -14.49 -20.19
CA LYS A 106 -14.97 -13.63 -20.62
C LYS A 106 -15.05 -12.26 -19.93
N HIS A 107 -16.22 -11.64 -19.91
CA HIS A 107 -16.39 -10.33 -19.27
C HIS A 107 -16.09 -10.39 -17.77
N LEU A 108 -16.66 -11.37 -17.05
CA LEU A 108 -16.43 -11.54 -15.62
C LEU A 108 -14.96 -11.84 -15.30
N SER A 109 -14.29 -12.68 -16.10
CA SER A 109 -12.86 -12.96 -15.93
C SER A 109 -11.99 -11.72 -16.19
N SER A 110 -12.31 -10.90 -17.19
CA SER A 110 -11.58 -9.67 -17.49
C SER A 110 -11.78 -8.61 -16.41
N SER A 111 -12.99 -8.49 -15.85
CA SER A 111 -13.28 -7.55 -14.75
C SER A 111 -12.46 -7.85 -13.50
N MET A 112 -12.18 -9.13 -13.20
CA MET A 112 -11.29 -9.52 -12.11
C MET A 112 -9.83 -9.07 -12.33
N LEU A 113 -9.34 -9.10 -13.56
CA LEU A 113 -7.98 -8.65 -13.88
C LEU A 113 -7.87 -7.12 -13.89
N ALA A 114 -8.89 -6.44 -14.43
CA ALA A 114 -8.92 -4.97 -14.52
C ALA A 114 -9.05 -4.29 -13.15
N ALA A 115 -9.79 -4.88 -12.21
CA ALA A 115 -9.99 -4.27 -10.91
C ALA A 115 -8.73 -4.25 -10.02
N GLY A 116 -7.64 -4.92 -10.45
CA GLY A 116 -6.34 -4.95 -9.75
C GLY A 116 -5.39 -3.81 -10.12
N GLU A 117 -5.76 -2.97 -11.09
CA GLU A 117 -4.99 -1.77 -11.43
C GLU A 117 -5.43 -0.60 -10.55
N PRO A 118 -4.51 0.08 -9.83
CA PRO A 118 -4.82 1.35 -9.23
C PRO A 118 -5.15 2.32 -10.36
N ALA A 119 -6.37 2.88 -10.36
CA ALA A 119 -6.74 3.96 -11.25
C ALA A 119 -5.71 5.09 -11.09
N SER A 120 -4.80 5.21 -12.06
CA SER A 120 -3.85 6.31 -12.15
C SER A 120 -4.64 7.56 -12.50
N CYS A 121 -5.17 8.27 -11.51
CA CYS A 121 -5.73 9.59 -11.69
C CYS A 121 -4.59 10.60 -11.92
N ASN A 122 -4.02 10.58 -13.12
CA ASN A 122 -3.15 11.65 -13.60
C ASN A 122 -4.04 12.75 -14.19
N SER A 123 -4.71 13.50 -13.32
CA SER A 123 -5.37 14.76 -13.69
C SER A 123 -4.78 15.89 -12.85
N THR A 124 -3.54 16.26 -13.16
CA THR A 124 -3.09 17.65 -12.98
C THR A 124 -3.22 18.30 -14.35
N ALA A 125 -4.39 18.91 -14.60
CA ALA A 125 -4.56 19.88 -15.65
C ALA A 125 -4.68 21.25 -14.98
N ASP A 126 -3.67 22.04 -15.30
CA ASP A 126 -3.36 23.42 -14.92
C ASP A 126 -4.49 24.40 -15.27
N SER A 127 -4.80 25.33 -14.36
CA SER A 127 -5.36 26.67 -14.60
C SER A 127 -5.29 27.50 -13.32
#